data_AF-A0A2A4WZK8-F1
#
_entry.id   AF-A0A2A4WZK8-F1
#
_cell.length_a   1.000
_cell.length_b   1.000
_cell.length_c   1.000
_cell.angle_alpha   90.00
_cell.angle_beta   90.00
_cell.angle_gamma   90.00
#
_symmetry.space_group_name_H-M   'P 1'
#
loop_
_entity.id
_entity.type
_entity.pdbx_description
1 polymer ?
#
loop_
_entity_poly.entity_id
_entity_poly.type
_entity_poly.pdbx_seq_one_letter_code
_entity_poly.pdbx_strand_id
1 'polypeptide(L)'
;MDFFDSSDHPARVFLNELASTGISWTGSEMLDQDPIYAKMQVLVTSLVRDFVGDIVVVENLLQDFLFFKDEVARSDKEKEQQLLDEGERKSRLEKVERYALHKIEERILDKEVDSFAKNFLLTYFHKFVVPVVLREGPGGISWRPVMNTIDVFLWTVGTEKQEGDLQRFVKVNPRLLLNLGKALDIAGVEKAEAEEVLGKLQRVQEACFKKPPDSAKGESQESSPSLNNEGAEPSGVAPRSSLPDDDEHLQEVSKYPIGIWLEFQVRAEQTIRCTLAAKIDTIEKYVFVNGQGVKVIEKSKMGLARELKAGTVKVICESPLIDRAMESVVAKLRDAKSEHAA
;
A
#
# COMPACT_ATOMS: atom_id res chain seq x y z
N MET A 1 -3.12 -52.84 7.68
CA MET A 1 -1.73 -52.86 7.19
C MET A 1 -1.52 -51.85 6.06
N ASP A 2 -2.42 -50.87 5.85
CA ASP A 2 -2.40 -50.07 4.61
C ASP A 2 -1.88 -48.63 4.78
N PHE A 3 -1.38 -48.26 5.97
CA PHE A 3 -0.81 -46.94 6.25
C PHE A 3 0.48 -46.68 5.47
N PHE A 4 1.36 -47.69 5.35
CA PHE A 4 2.66 -47.53 4.71
C PHE A 4 2.61 -47.70 3.19
N ASP A 5 1.65 -48.47 2.68
CA ASP A 5 1.60 -48.87 1.27
C ASP A 5 0.72 -47.95 0.39
N SER A 6 -0.23 -47.22 0.97
CA SER A 6 -1.11 -46.31 0.21
C SER A 6 -0.73 -44.85 0.40
N SER A 7 -0.46 -44.14 -0.70
CA SER A 7 -0.21 -42.68 -0.71
C SER A 7 -1.46 -41.88 -0.34
N ASP A 8 -2.65 -42.43 -0.59
CA ASP A 8 -3.94 -41.79 -0.37
C ASP A 8 -4.49 -42.04 1.04
N HIS A 9 -3.69 -42.63 1.92
CA HIS A 9 -4.14 -42.94 3.28
C HIS A 9 -4.46 -41.62 4.05
N PRO A 10 -5.67 -41.48 4.66
CA PRO A 10 -6.11 -40.23 5.30
C PRO A 10 -5.13 -39.68 6.35
N ALA A 11 -4.50 -40.55 7.13
CA ALA A 11 -3.48 -40.14 8.09
C ALA A 11 -2.17 -39.61 7.45
N ARG A 12 -1.78 -40.09 6.27
CA ARG A 12 -0.65 -39.52 5.53
C ARG A 12 -1.01 -38.15 4.96
N VAL A 13 -2.19 -38.06 4.34
CA VAL A 13 -2.70 -36.79 3.79
C VAL A 13 -2.80 -35.74 4.90
N PHE A 14 -3.37 -36.09 6.06
CA PHE A 14 -3.47 -35.21 7.21
C PHE A 14 -2.12 -34.70 7.70
N LEU A 15 -1.16 -35.59 7.92
CA LEU A 15 0.18 -35.20 8.39
C LEU A 15 0.94 -34.38 7.34
N ASN A 16 0.82 -34.71 6.06
CA ASN A 16 1.42 -33.92 4.99
C ASN A 16 0.78 -32.53 4.88
N GLU A 17 -0.53 -32.40 5.07
CA GLU A 17 -1.23 -31.11 5.09
C GLU A 17 -0.83 -30.26 6.31
N LEU A 18 -0.73 -30.87 7.50
CA LEU A 18 -0.24 -30.15 8.68
C LEU A 18 1.19 -29.68 8.46
N ALA A 19 2.03 -30.55 7.91
CA ALA A 19 3.43 -30.28 7.75
C ALA A 19 3.69 -29.27 6.62
N SER A 20 2.94 -29.30 5.52
CA SER A 20 2.98 -28.29 4.44
C SER A 20 2.51 -26.92 4.93
N THR A 21 1.47 -26.88 5.75
CA THR A 21 0.99 -25.66 6.39
C THR A 21 2.02 -25.10 7.36
N GLY A 22 2.73 -25.97 8.09
CA GLY A 22 3.80 -25.59 8.99
C GLY A 22 5.08 -25.05 8.33
N ILE A 23 5.24 -25.22 7.01
CA ILE A 23 6.36 -24.63 6.26
C ILE A 23 6.22 -23.11 6.21
N SER A 24 4.99 -22.60 6.17
CA SER A 24 4.65 -21.18 6.16
C SER A 24 5.03 -20.45 7.44
N TRP A 25 5.14 -21.17 8.55
CA TRP A 25 5.43 -20.57 9.85
C TRP A 25 6.93 -20.36 10.02
N THR A 26 7.32 -19.09 10.19
CA THR A 26 8.69 -18.72 10.58
C THR A 26 8.74 -18.52 12.08
N GLY A 27 9.80 -19.01 12.75
CA GLY A 27 9.91 -19.00 14.21
C GLY A 27 10.07 -17.62 14.86
N SER A 28 9.79 -16.53 14.14
CA SER A 28 10.07 -15.16 14.58
C SER A 28 8.85 -14.27 14.80
N GLU A 29 7.64 -14.67 14.42
CA GLU A 29 6.45 -13.82 14.64
C GLU A 29 5.26 -14.65 15.14
N MET A 30 4.92 -14.41 16.40
CA MET A 30 3.64 -14.69 17.08
C MET A 30 2.84 -15.88 16.53
N LEU A 31 3.43 -17.08 16.56
CA LEU A 31 2.75 -18.34 16.25
C LEU A 31 1.42 -18.47 16.97
N ASP A 32 1.35 -18.00 18.23
CA ASP A 32 0.16 -18.04 19.07
C ASP A 32 -1.00 -17.16 18.55
N GLN A 33 -0.73 -16.24 17.61
CA GLN A 33 -1.75 -15.39 16.97
C GLN A 33 -2.20 -15.94 15.61
N ASP A 34 -1.53 -16.97 15.08
CA ASP A 34 -1.93 -17.59 13.82
C ASP A 34 -3.13 -18.53 14.07
N PRO A 35 -4.30 -18.25 13.46
CA PRO A 35 -5.51 -19.04 13.67
C PRO A 35 -5.38 -20.48 13.17
N ILE A 36 -4.56 -20.71 12.14
CA ILE A 36 -4.30 -22.04 11.56
C ILE A 36 -3.40 -22.84 12.51
N TYR A 37 -2.43 -22.19 13.15
CA TYR A 37 -1.59 -22.83 14.18
C TYR A 37 -2.42 -23.28 15.39
N ALA A 38 -3.29 -22.40 15.90
CA ALA A 38 -4.19 -22.74 17.01
C ALA A 38 -5.13 -23.90 16.66
N LYS A 39 -5.70 -23.90 15.44
CA LYS A 39 -6.52 -25.01 14.94
C LYS A 39 -5.72 -26.30 14.84
N MET A 40 -4.50 -26.25 14.33
CA MET A 40 -3.62 -27.43 14.27
C MET A 40 -3.37 -28.02 15.66
N GLN A 41 -3.08 -27.20 16.67
CA GLN A 41 -2.88 -27.69 18.04
C GLN A 41 -4.11 -28.43 18.59
N VAL A 42 -5.30 -27.90 18.35
CA VAL A 42 -6.57 -28.54 18.76
C VAL A 42 -6.73 -29.89 18.06
N LEU A 43 -6.50 -29.95 16.75
CA LEU A 43 -6.65 -31.17 15.96
C LEU A 43 -5.63 -32.24 16.35
N VAL A 44 -4.36 -31.87 16.56
CA VAL A 44 -3.31 -32.80 17.03
C VAL A 44 -3.64 -33.32 18.43
N THR A 45 -4.13 -32.47 19.32
CA THR A 45 -4.53 -32.88 20.69
C THR A 45 -5.72 -33.84 20.64
N SER A 46 -6.73 -33.57 19.82
CA SER A 46 -7.88 -34.47 19.63
C SER A 46 -7.44 -35.79 19.01
N LEU A 47 -6.55 -35.76 18.00
CA LEU A 47 -6.01 -36.98 17.40
C LEU A 47 -5.30 -37.85 18.44
N VAL A 48 -4.41 -37.29 19.27
CA VAL A 48 -3.68 -38.07 20.29
C VAL A 48 -4.62 -38.65 21.36
N ARG A 49 -5.69 -37.94 21.71
CA ARG A 49 -6.65 -38.36 22.73
C ARG A 49 -7.64 -39.41 22.22
N ASP A 50 -8.16 -39.20 21.00
CA ASP A 50 -9.35 -39.88 20.49
C ASP A 50 -9.00 -40.99 19.48
N PHE A 51 -7.75 -41.09 19.02
CA PHE A 51 -7.33 -42.12 18.07
C PHE A 51 -7.11 -43.49 18.74
N VAL A 52 -8.04 -44.41 18.50
CA VAL A 52 -7.95 -45.83 18.91
C VAL A 52 -7.90 -46.74 17.67
N GLY A 53 -7.16 -46.31 16.64
CA GLY A 53 -7.00 -47.08 15.39
C GLY A 53 -8.16 -46.95 14.39
N ASP A 54 -9.08 -46.01 14.60
CA ASP A 54 -10.17 -45.72 13.66
C ASP A 54 -9.77 -44.63 12.66
N ILE A 55 -9.76 -44.99 11.37
CA ILE A 55 -9.39 -44.11 10.26
C ILE A 55 -10.44 -43.01 10.05
N VAL A 56 -11.71 -43.27 10.40
CA VAL A 56 -12.81 -42.31 10.26
C VAL A 56 -12.57 -41.06 11.12
N VAL A 57 -11.93 -41.22 12.28
CA VAL A 57 -11.54 -40.08 13.14
C VAL A 57 -10.58 -39.15 12.39
N VAL A 58 -9.62 -39.72 11.66
CA VAL A 58 -8.61 -38.95 10.93
C VAL A 58 -9.21 -38.27 9.70
N GLU A 59 -10.12 -38.93 8.99
CA GLU A 59 -10.86 -38.32 7.88
C GLU A 59 -11.67 -37.11 8.33
N ASN A 60 -12.36 -37.22 9.47
CA ASN A 60 -13.14 -36.11 10.04
C ASN A 60 -12.23 -34.93 10.44
N LEU A 61 -11.09 -35.20 11.08
CA LEU A 61 -10.12 -34.15 11.45
C LEU A 61 -9.49 -33.48 10.22
N LEU A 62 -9.24 -34.24 9.15
CA LEU A 62 -8.75 -33.71 7.88
C LEU A 62 -9.78 -32.80 7.21
N GLN A 63 -11.05 -33.23 7.15
CA GLN A 63 -12.12 -32.40 6.58
C GLN A 63 -12.32 -31.11 7.39
N ASP A 64 -12.29 -31.19 8.72
CA ASP A 64 -12.37 -30.03 9.60
C ASP A 64 -11.19 -29.05 9.39
N PHE A 65 -9.97 -29.58 9.21
CA PHE A 65 -8.80 -28.76 8.91
C PHE A 65 -8.89 -28.05 7.56
N LEU A 66 -9.26 -28.79 6.50
CA LEU A 66 -9.39 -28.23 5.16
C LEU A 66 -10.48 -27.16 5.10
N PHE A 67 -11.63 -27.42 5.71
CA PHE A 67 -12.72 -26.44 5.80
C PHE A 67 -12.26 -25.15 6.49
N PHE A 68 -11.56 -25.27 7.61
CA PHE A 68 -11.04 -24.11 8.35
C PHE A 68 -10.01 -23.32 7.52
N LYS A 69 -9.11 -24.00 6.81
CA LYS A 69 -8.13 -23.36 5.92
C LYS A 69 -8.81 -22.54 4.83
N ASP A 70 -9.85 -23.10 4.21
CA ASP A 70 -10.63 -22.41 3.18
C ASP A 70 -11.44 -21.24 3.74
N GLU A 71 -11.88 -21.29 5.00
CA GLU A 71 -12.55 -20.18 5.67
C GLU A 71 -11.58 -19.02 5.96
N VAL A 72 -10.40 -19.31 6.49
CA VAL A 72 -9.35 -18.30 6.74
C VAL A 72 -8.93 -17.65 5.41
N ALA A 73 -8.66 -18.45 4.37
CA ALA A 73 -8.28 -17.94 3.06
C ALA A 73 -9.36 -17.03 2.43
N ARG A 74 -10.64 -17.36 2.59
CA ARG A 74 -11.75 -16.51 2.15
C ARG A 74 -11.81 -15.21 2.94
N SER A 75 -11.71 -15.27 4.27
CA SER A 75 -11.73 -14.09 5.13
C SER A 75 -10.60 -13.12 4.80
N ASP A 76 -9.39 -13.63 4.57
CA ASP A 76 -8.24 -12.79 4.26
C ASP A 76 -8.37 -12.14 2.88
N LYS A 77 -8.90 -12.87 1.90
CA LYS A 77 -9.22 -12.31 0.57
C LYS A 77 -10.28 -11.20 0.63
N GLU A 78 -11.30 -11.36 1.48
CA GLU A 78 -12.33 -10.32 1.68
C GLU A 78 -11.73 -9.06 2.31
N LYS A 79 -10.87 -9.20 3.33
CA LYS A 79 -10.15 -8.07 3.93
C LYS A 79 -9.23 -7.37 2.92
N GLU A 80 -8.52 -8.13 2.11
CA GLU A 80 -7.66 -7.58 1.05
C GLU A 80 -8.48 -6.76 0.04
N GLN A 81 -9.62 -7.29 -0.41
CA GLN A 81 -10.53 -6.56 -1.31
C GLN A 81 -11.03 -5.26 -0.67
N GLN A 82 -11.42 -5.29 0.60
CA GLN A 82 -11.84 -4.08 1.33
C GLN A 82 -10.71 -3.04 1.40
N LEU A 83 -9.48 -3.46 1.68
CA LEU A 83 -8.32 -2.56 1.71
C LEU A 83 -8.00 -1.96 0.34
N LEU A 84 -8.13 -2.76 -0.74
CA LEU A 84 -7.96 -2.28 -2.12
C LEU A 84 -9.03 -1.26 -2.49
N ASP A 85 -10.30 -1.53 -2.19
CA ASP A 85 -11.42 -0.63 -2.46
C ASP A 85 -11.29 0.68 -1.67
N GLU A 86 -10.88 0.61 -0.40
CA GLU A 86 -10.57 1.78 0.43
C GLU A 86 -9.40 2.58 -0.15
N GLY A 87 -8.35 1.89 -0.59
CA GLY A 87 -7.19 2.48 -1.25
C GLY A 87 -7.54 3.19 -2.56
N GLU A 88 -8.37 2.58 -3.40
CA GLU A 88 -8.86 3.16 -4.65
C GLU A 88 -9.73 4.39 -4.36
N ARG A 89 -10.66 4.29 -3.40
CA ARG A 89 -11.54 5.40 -3.00
C ARG A 89 -10.72 6.59 -2.51
N LYS A 90 -9.69 6.35 -1.69
CA LYS A 90 -8.78 7.38 -1.19
C LYS A 90 -7.97 8.01 -2.31
N SER A 91 -7.38 7.20 -3.20
CA SER A 91 -6.63 7.68 -4.36
C SER A 91 -7.48 8.54 -5.28
N ARG A 92 -8.73 8.14 -5.53
CA ARG A 92 -9.69 8.92 -6.33
C ARG A 92 -9.99 10.27 -5.70
N LEU A 93 -10.21 10.31 -4.38
CA LEU A 93 -10.43 11.56 -3.65
C LEU A 93 -9.23 12.50 -3.78
N GLU A 94 -8.01 12.01 -3.52
CA GLU A 94 -6.79 12.81 -3.62
C GLU A 94 -6.56 13.38 -5.03
N LYS A 95 -6.90 12.62 -6.09
CA LYS A 95 -6.85 13.11 -7.47
C LYS A 95 -7.84 14.26 -7.70
N VAL A 96 -9.06 14.14 -7.17
CA VAL A 96 -10.08 15.20 -7.30
C VAL A 96 -9.71 16.43 -6.49
N GLU A 97 -9.21 16.26 -5.27
CA GLU A 97 -8.72 17.37 -4.43
C GLU A 97 -7.61 18.14 -5.12
N ARG A 98 -6.61 17.43 -5.66
CA ARG A 98 -5.51 18.04 -6.41
C ARG A 98 -5.99 18.74 -7.67
N TYR A 99 -6.90 18.11 -8.42
CA TYR A 99 -7.49 18.71 -9.62
C TYR A 99 -8.25 20.00 -9.31
N ALA A 100 -9.10 19.99 -8.28
CA ALA A 100 -9.87 21.16 -7.85
C ALA A 100 -8.95 22.29 -7.38
N LEU A 101 -7.94 21.96 -6.57
CA LEU A 101 -6.96 22.93 -6.06
C LEU A 101 -6.20 23.59 -7.20
N HIS A 102 -5.64 22.79 -8.12
CA HIS A 102 -4.89 23.29 -9.27
C HIS A 102 -5.72 24.25 -10.12
N LYS A 103 -7.01 23.92 -10.36
CA LYS A 103 -7.91 24.78 -11.13
C LYS A 103 -8.26 26.09 -10.43
N ILE A 104 -8.31 26.10 -9.10
CA ILE A 104 -8.48 27.33 -8.32
C ILE A 104 -7.19 28.18 -8.38
N GLU A 105 -6.02 27.55 -8.20
CA GLU A 105 -4.72 28.22 -8.26
C GLU A 105 -4.45 28.86 -9.62
N GLU A 106 -4.77 28.17 -10.72
CA GLU A 106 -4.69 28.73 -12.10
C GLU A 106 -5.43 30.07 -12.21
N ARG A 107 -6.58 30.24 -11.54
CA ARG A 107 -7.36 31.50 -11.58
C ARG A 107 -6.82 32.58 -10.67
N ILE A 108 -6.08 32.21 -9.63
CA ILE A 108 -5.45 33.15 -8.70
C ILE A 108 -4.15 33.72 -9.31
N LEU A 109 -3.39 32.89 -10.03
CA LEU A 109 -2.08 33.25 -10.63
C LEU A 109 -2.14 34.49 -11.52
N ASP A 110 -3.24 34.69 -12.23
CA ASP A 110 -3.39 35.80 -13.17
C ASP A 110 -3.68 37.17 -12.51
N LYS A 111 -3.74 37.25 -11.17
CA LYS A 111 -4.20 38.46 -10.46
C LYS A 111 -3.42 38.75 -9.16
N GLU A 112 -3.19 40.03 -8.87
CA GLU A 112 -2.81 40.48 -7.53
C GLU A 112 -4.01 40.37 -6.58
N VAL A 113 -4.17 39.20 -5.96
CA VAL A 113 -5.30 38.89 -5.08
C VAL A 113 -4.90 39.05 -3.61
N ASP A 114 -5.75 39.73 -2.84
CA ASP A 114 -5.60 39.87 -1.40
C ASP A 114 -5.51 38.51 -0.67
N SER A 115 -4.78 38.50 0.45
CA SER A 115 -4.56 37.33 1.29
C SER A 115 -5.86 36.65 1.76
N PHE A 116 -6.90 37.44 2.07
CA PHE A 116 -8.20 36.91 2.45
C PHE A 116 -8.86 36.14 1.30
N ALA A 117 -8.81 36.69 0.09
CA ALA A 117 -9.44 36.08 -1.08
C ALA A 117 -8.74 34.79 -1.50
N LYS A 118 -7.40 34.72 -1.39
CA LYS A 118 -6.65 33.47 -1.57
C LYS A 118 -7.06 32.42 -0.54
N ASN A 119 -7.07 32.77 0.75
CA ASN A 119 -7.48 31.85 1.81
C ASN A 119 -8.93 31.37 1.61
N PHE A 120 -9.85 32.28 1.28
CA PHE A 120 -11.24 31.93 1.03
C PHE A 120 -11.39 30.86 -0.06
N LEU A 121 -10.71 31.05 -1.19
CA LEU A 121 -10.77 30.13 -2.32
C LEU A 121 -10.10 28.78 -2.02
N LEU A 122 -8.90 28.81 -1.43
CA LEU A 122 -8.11 27.60 -1.18
C LEU A 122 -8.64 26.76 -0.01
N THR A 123 -9.30 27.38 0.97
CA THR A 123 -9.82 26.69 2.15
C THR A 123 -11.28 26.32 2.01
N TYR A 124 -12.15 27.31 1.77
CA TYR A 124 -13.59 27.10 1.82
C TYR A 124 -14.16 26.72 0.46
N PHE A 125 -13.77 27.46 -0.58
CA PHE A 125 -14.30 27.19 -1.91
C PHE A 125 -13.77 25.88 -2.48
N HIS A 126 -12.52 25.50 -2.19
CA HIS A 126 -11.97 24.19 -2.51
C HIS A 126 -12.81 23.05 -1.93
N LYS A 127 -13.17 23.11 -0.64
CA LYS A 127 -14.04 22.13 0.03
C LYS A 127 -15.42 22.01 -0.62
N PHE A 128 -15.92 23.06 -1.27
CA PHE A 128 -17.14 23.01 -2.08
C PHE A 128 -16.91 22.39 -3.47
N VAL A 129 -15.81 22.71 -4.15
CA VAL A 129 -15.53 22.21 -5.50
C VAL A 129 -15.30 20.69 -5.51
N VAL A 130 -14.64 20.14 -4.48
CA VAL A 130 -14.35 18.70 -4.36
C VAL A 130 -15.61 17.82 -4.49
N PRO A 131 -16.68 17.98 -3.68
CA PRO A 131 -17.89 17.17 -3.81
C PRO A 131 -18.64 17.39 -5.12
N VAL A 132 -18.56 18.58 -5.72
CA VAL A 132 -19.14 18.84 -7.06
C VAL A 132 -18.44 18.01 -8.12
N VAL A 133 -17.09 18.00 -8.13
CA VAL A 133 -16.30 17.21 -9.09
C VAL A 133 -16.40 15.72 -8.83
N LEU A 134 -16.51 15.28 -7.56
CA LEU A 134 -16.76 13.86 -7.24
C LEU A 134 -18.09 13.36 -7.78
N ARG A 135 -19.13 14.20 -7.76
CA ARG A 135 -20.48 13.83 -8.21
C ARG A 135 -20.65 13.89 -9.73
N GLU A 136 -20.12 14.94 -10.36
CA GLU A 136 -20.37 15.22 -11.79
C GLU A 136 -19.19 14.88 -12.70
N GLY A 137 -18.02 14.60 -12.12
CA GLY A 137 -16.76 14.43 -12.84
C GLY A 137 -16.11 15.76 -13.25
N PRO A 138 -14.84 15.71 -13.72
CA PRO A 138 -14.15 16.88 -14.26
C PRO A 138 -14.91 17.46 -15.46
N GLY A 139 -15.21 18.76 -15.44
CA GLY A 139 -15.92 19.43 -16.54
C GLY A 139 -17.44 19.16 -16.60
N GLY A 140 -18.03 18.69 -15.50
CA GLY A 140 -19.47 18.50 -15.35
C GLY A 140 -20.30 19.78 -15.57
N ILE A 141 -21.62 19.64 -15.51
CA ILE A 141 -22.58 20.72 -15.87
C ILE A 141 -22.40 21.95 -14.96
N SER A 142 -22.10 21.73 -13.68
CA SER A 142 -21.86 22.79 -12.71
C SER A 142 -20.49 23.45 -12.83
N TRP A 143 -19.55 22.87 -13.61
CA TRP A 143 -18.17 23.34 -13.68
C TRP A 143 -18.04 24.79 -14.15
N ARG A 144 -18.68 25.14 -15.28
CA ARG A 144 -18.64 26.51 -15.82
C ARG A 144 -19.24 27.54 -14.84
N PRO A 145 -20.45 27.33 -14.28
CA PRO A 145 -20.99 28.22 -13.25
C PRO A 145 -20.08 28.40 -12.02
N VAL A 146 -19.46 27.32 -11.54
CA VAL A 146 -18.57 27.34 -10.37
C VAL A 146 -17.31 28.17 -10.67
N MET A 147 -16.67 27.96 -11.83
CA MET A 147 -15.51 28.75 -12.24
C MET A 147 -15.88 30.24 -12.46
N ASN A 148 -17.03 30.52 -13.08
CA ASN A 148 -17.50 31.90 -13.23
C ASN A 148 -17.74 32.58 -11.88
N THR A 149 -18.14 31.82 -10.85
CA THR A 149 -18.31 32.36 -9.49
C THR A 149 -16.97 32.79 -8.90
N ILE A 150 -15.90 32.01 -9.12
CA ILE A 150 -14.53 32.39 -8.75
C ILE A 150 -14.11 33.66 -9.51
N ASP A 151 -14.38 33.74 -10.81
CA ASP A 151 -13.99 34.92 -11.61
C ASP A 151 -14.67 36.19 -11.13
N VAL A 152 -15.98 36.12 -10.86
CA VAL A 152 -16.77 37.23 -10.33
C VAL A 152 -16.27 37.59 -8.92
N PHE A 153 -16.02 36.60 -8.07
CA PHE A 153 -15.44 36.81 -6.74
C PHE A 153 -14.10 37.57 -6.83
N LEU A 154 -13.16 37.06 -7.63
CA LEU A 154 -11.85 37.67 -7.84
C LEU A 154 -11.96 39.09 -8.41
N TRP A 155 -12.92 39.33 -9.31
CA TRP A 155 -13.19 40.68 -9.81
C TRP A 155 -13.72 41.62 -8.71
N THR A 156 -14.58 41.16 -7.80
CA THR A 156 -15.09 42.02 -6.71
C THR A 156 -13.98 42.46 -5.75
N VAL A 157 -13.00 41.60 -5.47
CA VAL A 157 -11.88 41.87 -4.55
C VAL A 157 -10.62 42.43 -5.23
N GLY A 158 -10.59 42.49 -6.56
CA GLY A 158 -9.44 43.02 -7.31
C GLY A 158 -9.28 44.54 -7.14
N THR A 159 -8.04 45.02 -7.17
CA THR A 159 -7.68 46.44 -7.00
C THR A 159 -7.92 47.28 -8.25
N GLU A 160 -7.88 46.68 -9.45
CA GLU A 160 -8.14 47.35 -10.72
C GLU A 160 -9.65 47.60 -10.91
N LYS A 161 -10.07 48.87 -10.86
CA LYS A 161 -11.48 49.28 -11.05
C LYS A 161 -11.60 50.30 -12.18
N GLN A 162 -12.60 50.10 -13.04
CA GLN A 162 -12.96 51.01 -14.12
C GLN A 162 -14.20 51.84 -13.78
N GLU A 163 -14.41 52.92 -14.53
CA GLU A 163 -15.61 53.75 -14.40
C GLU A 163 -16.87 52.93 -14.74
N GLY A 164 -17.84 52.89 -13.81
CA GLY A 164 -19.04 52.07 -13.91
C GLY A 164 -18.97 50.69 -13.24
N ASP A 165 -17.80 50.23 -12.78
CA ASP A 165 -17.69 48.94 -12.06
C ASP A 165 -18.44 48.93 -10.74
N LEU A 166 -18.53 50.08 -10.05
CA LEU A 166 -19.33 50.20 -8.83
C LEU A 166 -20.82 49.87 -9.09
N GLN A 167 -21.38 50.33 -10.21
CA GLN A 167 -22.77 50.03 -10.57
C GLN A 167 -22.97 48.55 -10.90
N ARG A 168 -21.99 47.92 -11.56
CA ARG A 168 -21.99 46.47 -11.82
C ARG A 168 -21.89 45.68 -10.52
N PHE A 169 -21.04 46.13 -9.59
CA PHE A 169 -20.82 45.50 -8.29
C PHE A 169 -22.11 45.45 -7.47
N VAL A 170 -22.81 46.58 -7.35
CA VAL A 170 -24.09 46.65 -6.61
C VAL A 170 -25.14 45.68 -7.17
N LYS A 171 -25.14 45.43 -8.49
CA LYS A 171 -26.06 44.48 -9.14
C LYS A 171 -25.67 43.01 -8.95
N VAL A 172 -24.37 42.70 -8.97
CA VAL A 172 -23.87 41.31 -8.99
C VAL A 172 -23.58 40.77 -7.59
N ASN A 173 -23.12 41.62 -6.66
CA ASN A 173 -22.65 41.20 -5.34
C ASN A 173 -23.71 40.47 -4.49
N PRO A 174 -25.00 40.88 -4.46
CA PRO A 174 -26.01 40.17 -3.68
C PRO A 174 -26.19 38.71 -4.13
N ARG A 175 -26.14 38.47 -5.45
CA ARG A 175 -26.22 37.12 -6.02
C ARG A 175 -24.95 36.32 -5.75
N LEU A 176 -23.79 36.96 -5.83
CA LEU A 176 -22.51 36.33 -5.48
C LEU A 176 -22.52 35.84 -4.03
N LEU A 177 -22.87 36.71 -3.07
CA LEU A 177 -22.91 36.36 -1.65
C LEU A 177 -23.89 35.22 -1.36
N LEU A 178 -25.06 35.20 -2.01
CA LEU A 178 -26.02 34.10 -1.90
C LEU A 178 -25.44 32.78 -2.42
N ASN A 179 -24.75 32.81 -3.57
CA ASN A 179 -24.12 31.63 -4.15
C ASN A 179 -22.97 31.12 -3.28
N LEU A 180 -22.15 32.03 -2.75
CA LEU A 180 -21.08 31.69 -1.82
C LEU A 180 -21.62 31.11 -0.52
N GLY A 181 -22.70 31.67 0.05
CA GLY A 181 -23.35 31.11 1.22
C GLY A 181 -23.85 29.68 1.00
N LYS A 182 -24.46 29.39 -0.15
CA LYS A 182 -24.84 28.02 -0.52
C LYS A 182 -23.64 27.10 -0.73
N ALA A 183 -22.56 27.61 -1.31
CA ALA A 183 -21.33 26.84 -1.49
C ALA A 183 -20.71 26.47 -0.15
N LEU A 184 -20.69 27.38 0.82
CA LEU A 184 -20.21 27.14 2.19
C LEU A 184 -21.08 26.10 2.92
N ASP A 185 -22.40 26.17 2.77
CA ASP A 185 -23.35 25.18 3.31
C ASP A 185 -23.08 23.77 2.75
N ILE A 186 -22.91 23.66 1.42
CA ILE A 186 -22.55 22.38 0.76
C ILE A 186 -21.16 21.89 1.19
N ALA A 187 -20.22 22.80 1.46
CA ALA A 187 -18.90 22.47 2.00
C ALA A 187 -18.92 22.06 3.48
N GLY A 188 -20.08 22.08 4.14
CA GLY A 188 -20.23 21.71 5.55
C GLY A 188 -19.68 22.76 6.53
N VAL A 189 -19.59 24.02 6.11
CA VAL A 189 -19.16 25.13 6.97
C VAL A 189 -20.31 25.50 7.92
N GLU A 190 -20.00 25.69 9.21
CA GLU A 190 -21.01 26.06 10.18
C GLU A 190 -21.61 27.44 9.87
N LYS A 191 -22.90 27.62 10.17
CA LYS A 191 -23.62 28.86 9.84
C LYS A 191 -22.95 30.13 10.42
N ALA A 192 -22.48 30.06 11.66
CA ALA A 192 -21.80 31.20 12.31
C ALA A 192 -20.47 31.55 11.61
N GLU A 193 -19.68 30.54 11.23
CA GLU A 193 -18.44 30.72 10.48
C GLU A 193 -18.72 31.27 9.08
N ALA A 194 -19.73 30.76 8.39
CA ALA A 194 -20.14 31.26 7.08
C ALA A 194 -20.55 32.75 7.13
N GLU A 195 -21.33 33.15 8.14
CA GLU A 195 -21.71 34.56 8.34
C GLU A 195 -20.48 35.45 8.65
N GLU A 196 -19.54 34.97 9.46
CA GLU A 196 -18.30 35.71 9.76
C GLU A 196 -17.44 35.92 8.51
N VAL A 197 -17.21 34.85 7.74
CA VAL A 197 -16.38 34.87 6.54
C VAL A 197 -17.02 35.74 5.44
N LEU A 198 -18.32 35.62 5.22
CA LEU A 198 -19.03 36.50 4.27
C LEU A 198 -19.04 37.97 4.73
N GLY A 199 -19.14 38.23 6.04
CA GLY A 199 -19.01 39.58 6.58
C GLY A 199 -17.61 40.17 6.38
N LYS A 200 -16.54 39.36 6.52
CA LYS A 200 -15.17 39.78 6.17
C LYS A 200 -15.03 40.07 4.68
N LEU A 201 -15.59 39.23 3.81
CA LEU A 201 -15.61 39.45 2.37
C LEU A 201 -16.26 40.79 2.01
N GLN A 202 -17.43 41.10 2.58
CA GLN A 202 -18.11 42.38 2.33
C GLN A 202 -17.23 43.58 2.70
N ARG A 203 -16.53 43.53 3.83
CA ARG A 203 -15.61 44.61 4.24
C ARG A 203 -14.45 44.78 3.25
N VAL A 204 -13.85 43.68 2.79
CA VAL A 204 -12.78 43.72 1.78
C VAL A 204 -13.29 44.28 0.46
N GLN A 205 -14.46 43.84 0.00
CA GLN A 205 -15.09 44.36 -1.21
C GLN A 205 -15.36 45.87 -1.10
N GLU A 206 -15.96 46.33 -0.01
CA GLU A 206 -16.19 47.77 0.22
C GLU A 206 -14.91 48.58 0.22
N ALA A 207 -13.83 48.08 0.84
CA ALA A 207 -12.53 48.74 0.84
C ALA A 207 -11.96 48.87 -0.59
N CYS A 208 -12.16 47.87 -1.45
CA CYS A 208 -11.71 47.91 -2.85
C CYS A 208 -12.50 48.92 -3.71
N PHE A 209 -13.70 49.32 -3.30
CA PHE A 209 -14.55 50.27 -4.03
C PHE A 209 -14.62 51.66 -3.37
N LYS A 210 -14.11 51.83 -2.14
CA LYS A 210 -13.94 53.13 -1.48
C LYS A 210 -12.59 53.74 -1.88
N LYS A 211 -12.65 54.86 -2.62
CA LYS A 211 -11.46 55.64 -3.00
C LYS A 211 -10.77 56.20 -1.74
N PRO A 212 -9.47 55.95 -1.49
CA PRO A 212 -8.71 56.77 -0.56
C PRO A 212 -8.53 58.18 -1.15
N PRO A 213 -8.50 59.25 -0.33
CA PRO A 213 -8.03 60.55 -0.79
C PRO A 213 -6.55 60.46 -1.18
N ASP A 214 -6.18 61.27 -2.15
CA ASP A 214 -4.85 61.38 -2.76
C ASP A 214 -3.67 61.19 -1.79
N SER A 215 -2.73 60.34 -2.19
CA SER A 215 -1.32 60.42 -1.79
C SER A 215 -0.47 59.75 -2.86
N ALA A 216 -0.10 60.56 -3.85
CA ALA A 216 1.02 60.28 -4.72
C ALA A 216 2.35 60.42 -3.94
N LYS A 217 3.32 59.61 -4.38
CA LYS A 217 4.79 59.68 -4.17
C LYS A 217 5.37 59.06 -2.88
N GLY A 218 6.36 58.20 -3.11
CA GLY A 218 7.29 57.68 -2.10
C GLY A 218 8.19 56.60 -2.70
N GLU A 219 9.29 57.04 -3.29
CA GLU A 219 10.36 56.28 -3.95
C GLU A 219 11.15 55.35 -3.00
N SER A 220 11.73 54.32 -3.62
CA SER A 220 13.07 53.71 -3.40
C SER A 220 13.46 53.15 -2.01
N GLN A 221 13.96 51.91 -1.99
CA GLN A 221 15.42 51.69 -1.93
C GLN A 221 15.83 50.22 -2.07
N GLU A 222 16.92 50.07 -2.81
CA GLU A 222 17.80 48.91 -2.97
C GLU A 222 18.29 48.34 -1.62
N SER A 223 18.69 47.06 -1.61
CA SER A 223 20.03 46.61 -1.19
C SER A 223 20.08 45.07 -1.14
N SER A 224 20.89 44.47 -2.01
CA SER A 224 21.64 43.26 -1.66
C SER A 224 22.98 43.71 -1.03
N PRO A 225 23.68 42.86 -0.25
CA PRO A 225 24.77 42.13 -0.89
C PRO A 225 24.98 40.68 -0.39
N SER A 226 25.72 39.96 -1.23
CA SER A 226 26.20 38.58 -1.17
C SER A 226 27.12 38.23 0.02
N LEU A 227 27.33 36.92 0.28
CA LEU A 227 28.66 36.26 0.28
C LEU A 227 28.59 34.72 0.50
N ASN A 228 29.18 34.03 -0.49
CA ASN A 228 29.87 32.71 -0.57
C ASN A 228 29.98 31.74 0.62
N ASN A 229 29.84 30.43 0.34
CA ASN A 229 30.94 29.44 0.14
C ASN A 229 30.34 28.04 -0.15
N GLU A 230 30.50 27.43 -1.32
CA GLU A 230 31.55 26.48 -1.74
C GLU A 230 31.70 25.19 -0.90
N GLY A 231 31.59 24.02 -1.55
CA GLY A 231 32.38 22.84 -1.16
C GLY A 231 31.73 21.44 -1.27
N ALA A 232 31.99 20.75 -2.38
CA ALA A 232 32.38 19.32 -2.49
C ALA A 232 31.34 18.17 -2.33
N GLU A 233 31.00 17.52 -3.45
CA GLU A 233 30.98 16.05 -3.60
C GLU A 233 32.45 15.53 -3.71
N PRO A 234 32.82 14.20 -3.73
CA PRO A 234 32.03 12.96 -3.82
C PRO A 234 32.53 11.76 -2.95
N SER A 235 31.75 10.68 -2.84
CA SER A 235 32.21 9.28 -2.64
C SER A 235 31.00 8.35 -2.74
N GLY A 236 30.95 7.29 -3.55
CA GLY A 236 32.03 6.37 -3.89
C GLY A 236 31.82 5.06 -3.14
N VAL A 237 30.81 4.25 -3.52
CA VAL A 237 30.67 2.88 -3.01
C VAL A 237 31.00 1.90 -4.13
N ALA A 238 32.13 1.23 -3.95
CA ALA A 238 32.75 0.31 -4.90
C ALA A 238 31.90 -0.95 -5.18
N PRO A 239 32.00 -1.53 -6.39
CA PRO A 239 31.40 -2.82 -6.73
C PRO A 239 32.25 -3.97 -6.20
N ARG A 240 31.67 -4.84 -5.37
CA ARG A 240 32.33 -6.07 -4.89
C ARG A 240 32.05 -7.24 -5.85
N SER A 241 33.09 -7.58 -6.62
CA SER A 241 33.44 -8.88 -7.23
C SER A 241 32.28 -9.76 -7.78
N SER A 242 32.18 -9.80 -9.11
CA SER A 242 31.40 -10.77 -9.89
C SER A 242 32.01 -12.18 -9.79
N LEU A 243 31.17 -13.18 -9.55
CA LEU A 243 31.53 -14.60 -9.73
C LEU A 243 31.35 -14.96 -11.22
N PRO A 244 32.09 -15.96 -11.76
CA PRO A 244 31.95 -16.40 -13.15
C PRO A 244 30.56 -16.96 -13.45
N ASP A 245 30.04 -16.71 -14.65
CA ASP A 245 28.70 -17.14 -15.14
C ASP A 245 28.50 -18.68 -15.25
N ASP A 246 29.56 -19.47 -15.02
CA ASP A 246 29.60 -20.92 -15.25
C ASP A 246 29.49 -21.76 -13.95
N ASP A 247 29.00 -21.16 -12.86
CA ASP A 247 28.81 -21.84 -11.57
C ASP A 247 27.59 -22.78 -11.60
N GLU A 248 27.75 -24.03 -11.15
CA GLU A 248 26.73 -25.10 -11.09
C GLU A 248 25.43 -24.66 -10.37
N HIS A 249 25.57 -23.81 -9.35
CA HIS A 249 24.48 -23.23 -8.56
C HIS A 249 23.64 -22.19 -9.34
N LEU A 250 24.19 -21.58 -10.40
CA LEU A 250 23.46 -20.64 -11.25
C LEU A 250 22.50 -21.37 -12.20
N GLN A 251 22.87 -22.60 -12.60
CA GLN A 251 22.00 -23.51 -13.36
C GLN A 251 20.92 -24.13 -12.46
N GLU A 252 21.25 -24.45 -11.22
CA GLU A 252 20.30 -24.97 -10.22
C GLU A 252 19.17 -23.97 -9.92
N VAL A 253 19.52 -22.70 -9.68
CA VAL A 253 18.56 -21.60 -9.46
C VAL A 253 17.66 -21.33 -10.67
N SER A 254 18.13 -21.65 -11.88
CA SER A 254 17.34 -21.48 -13.10
C SER A 254 16.26 -22.54 -13.29
N LYS A 255 16.44 -23.73 -12.68
CA LYS A 255 15.56 -24.91 -12.80
C LYS A 255 14.47 -24.98 -11.72
N TYR A 256 14.51 -24.13 -10.69
CA TYR A 256 13.48 -24.17 -9.64
C TYR A 256 12.10 -23.76 -10.16
N PRO A 257 11.05 -24.57 -9.91
CA PRO A 257 9.70 -24.22 -10.25
C PRO A 257 9.18 -23.10 -9.34
N ILE A 258 8.28 -22.27 -9.88
CA ILE A 258 7.49 -21.33 -9.10
C ILE A 258 6.69 -22.14 -8.07
N GLY A 259 6.75 -21.74 -6.80
CA GLY A 259 6.13 -22.47 -5.68
C GLY A 259 7.11 -23.24 -4.77
N ILE A 260 8.42 -23.26 -5.08
CA ILE A 260 9.41 -23.91 -4.20
C ILE A 260 9.62 -23.11 -2.90
N TRP A 261 9.76 -23.81 -1.78
CA TRP A 261 10.08 -23.21 -0.48
C TRP A 261 11.58 -23.14 -0.27
N LEU A 262 12.09 -21.98 0.16
CA LEU A 262 13.48 -21.78 0.52
C LEU A 262 13.58 -21.16 1.92
N GLU A 263 14.55 -21.64 2.69
CA GLU A 263 14.94 -21.09 3.99
C GLU A 263 16.17 -20.19 3.80
N PHE A 264 16.03 -18.91 4.10
CA PHE A 264 17.09 -17.90 4.09
C PHE A 264 17.57 -17.63 5.51
N GLN A 265 18.87 -17.74 5.76
CA GLN A 265 19.48 -17.38 7.02
C GLN A 265 19.88 -15.89 7.01
N VAL A 266 19.15 -15.05 7.75
CA VAL A 266 19.34 -13.58 7.72
C VAL A 266 20.33 -13.12 8.79
N ARG A 267 20.36 -13.78 9.96
CA ARG A 267 21.33 -13.56 11.05
C ARG A 267 21.63 -14.91 11.74
N ALA A 268 22.69 -14.97 12.55
CA ALA A 268 23.23 -16.21 13.15
C ALA A 268 22.18 -17.15 13.79
N GLU A 269 21.04 -16.63 14.25
CA GLU A 269 19.96 -17.40 14.88
C GLU A 269 18.56 -17.20 14.25
N GLN A 270 18.44 -16.46 13.14
CA GLN A 270 17.13 -16.17 12.51
C GLN A 270 17.09 -16.66 11.05
N THR A 271 16.20 -17.62 10.81
CA THR A 271 15.89 -18.17 9.49
C THR A 271 14.49 -17.74 9.06
N ILE A 272 14.38 -17.21 7.85
CA ILE A 272 13.11 -16.83 7.22
C ILE A 272 12.81 -17.85 6.12
N ARG A 273 11.58 -18.38 6.09
CA ARG A 273 11.11 -19.27 5.04
C ARG A 273 10.23 -18.49 4.07
N CYS A 274 10.50 -18.66 2.77
CA CYS A 274 9.74 -17.98 1.73
C CYS A 274 9.53 -18.90 0.53
N THR A 275 8.43 -18.69 -0.17
CA THR A 275 8.09 -19.39 -1.41
C THR A 275 8.50 -18.54 -2.61
N LEU A 276 9.05 -19.16 -3.65
CA LEU A 276 9.31 -18.49 -4.92
C LEU A 276 7.98 -18.17 -5.61
N ALA A 277 7.53 -16.91 -5.57
CA ALA A 277 6.24 -16.50 -6.12
C ALA A 277 6.30 -16.12 -7.60
N ALA A 278 7.40 -15.50 -8.04
CA ALA A 278 7.53 -15.05 -9.42
C ALA A 278 8.99 -14.98 -9.86
N LYS A 279 9.21 -15.33 -11.13
CA LYS A 279 10.47 -15.17 -11.86
C LYS A 279 10.24 -14.13 -12.95
N ILE A 280 10.96 -13.01 -12.89
CA ILE A 280 10.85 -11.94 -13.88
C ILE A 280 12.15 -11.90 -14.68
N ASP A 281 12.13 -12.58 -15.84
CA ASP A 281 13.31 -12.76 -16.69
C ASP A 281 13.82 -11.46 -17.32
N THR A 282 12.95 -10.47 -17.54
CA THR A 282 13.29 -9.17 -18.16
C THR A 282 14.23 -8.31 -17.31
N ILE A 283 14.23 -8.52 -15.99
CA ILE A 283 15.04 -7.76 -15.03
C ILE A 283 15.91 -8.68 -14.14
N GLU A 284 15.96 -9.98 -14.47
CA GLU A 284 16.66 -11.03 -13.72
C GLU A 284 16.36 -11.06 -12.21
N LYS A 285 15.09 -10.85 -11.83
CA LYS A 285 14.66 -10.81 -10.42
C LYS A 285 13.78 -12.00 -10.05
N TYR A 286 14.03 -12.49 -8.84
CA TYR A 286 13.25 -13.52 -8.17
C TYR A 286 12.54 -12.87 -6.98
N VAL A 287 11.23 -13.05 -6.92
CA VAL A 287 10.38 -12.50 -5.87
C VAL A 287 9.94 -13.62 -4.94
N PHE A 288 10.24 -13.46 -3.66
CA PHE A 288 9.90 -14.41 -2.62
C PHE A 288 8.88 -13.81 -1.66
N VAL A 289 7.85 -14.59 -1.34
CA VAL A 289 6.77 -14.23 -0.42
C VAL A 289 6.80 -15.11 0.81
N ASN A 290 6.31 -14.62 1.95
CA ASN A 290 6.03 -15.48 3.10
C ASN A 290 4.76 -16.32 2.85
N GLY A 291 4.43 -17.23 3.77
CA GLY A 291 3.20 -18.02 3.70
C GLY A 291 1.88 -17.22 3.69
N GLN A 292 1.93 -15.91 3.97
CA GLN A 292 0.80 -14.99 3.88
C GLN A 292 0.77 -14.19 2.56
N GLY A 293 1.63 -14.50 1.58
CA GLY A 293 1.66 -13.84 0.27
C GLY A 293 2.32 -12.45 0.27
N VAL A 294 2.85 -11.98 1.39
CA VAL A 294 3.55 -10.70 1.50
C VAL A 294 4.97 -10.84 0.95
N LYS A 295 5.41 -9.91 0.10
CA LYS A 295 6.77 -9.88 -0.45
C LYS A 295 7.78 -9.65 0.66
N VAL A 296 8.61 -10.66 0.97
CA VAL A 296 9.63 -10.57 2.03
C VAL A 296 11.02 -10.37 1.45
N ILE A 297 11.33 -10.95 0.29
CA ILE A 297 12.68 -10.91 -0.29
C ILE A 297 12.60 -10.68 -1.81
N GLU A 298 13.38 -9.73 -2.31
CA GLU A 298 13.61 -9.49 -3.73
C GLU A 298 15.12 -9.63 -4.00
N LYS A 299 15.52 -10.64 -4.80
CA LYS A 299 16.93 -10.94 -5.08
C LYS A 299 17.16 -11.15 -6.57
N SER A 300 18.34 -10.78 -7.04
CA SER A 300 18.78 -11.09 -8.40
C SER A 300 19.26 -12.54 -8.48
N LYS A 301 19.21 -13.13 -9.68
CA LYS A 301 19.73 -14.48 -9.97
C LYS A 301 21.13 -14.72 -9.39
N MET A 302 22.03 -13.75 -9.60
CA MET A 302 23.42 -13.80 -9.13
C MET A 302 23.54 -13.67 -7.61
N GLY A 303 22.65 -12.90 -6.96
CA GLY A 303 22.58 -12.78 -5.51
C GLY A 303 22.13 -14.08 -4.83
N LEU A 304 21.12 -14.74 -5.40
CA LEU A 304 20.58 -16.00 -4.89
C LEU A 304 21.59 -17.17 -5.06
N ALA A 305 22.23 -17.28 -6.22
CA ALA A 305 23.25 -18.31 -6.46
C ALA A 305 24.46 -18.17 -5.50
N ARG A 306 24.83 -16.94 -5.15
CA ARG A 306 25.91 -16.67 -4.18
C ARG A 306 25.53 -17.10 -2.76
N GLU A 307 24.29 -16.83 -2.34
CA GLU A 307 23.82 -17.21 -1.00
C GLU A 307 23.59 -18.73 -0.88
N LEU A 308 23.22 -19.39 -1.98
CA LEU A 308 23.15 -20.85 -2.08
C LEU A 308 24.54 -21.50 -1.99
N LYS A 309 25.54 -20.94 -2.70
CA LYS A 309 26.96 -21.36 -2.61
C LYS A 309 27.57 -21.09 -1.22
N ALA A 310 27.11 -20.06 -0.53
CA ALA A 310 27.52 -19.75 0.85
C ALA A 310 26.80 -20.61 1.91
N GLY A 311 25.88 -21.51 1.51
CA GLY A 311 25.10 -22.35 2.43
C GLY A 311 24.10 -21.56 3.30
N THR A 312 23.87 -20.28 2.96
CA THR A 312 22.98 -19.35 3.68
C THR A 312 21.52 -19.52 3.22
N VAL A 313 21.31 -20.24 2.12
CA VAL A 313 19.99 -20.61 1.60
C VAL A 313 19.88 -22.12 1.49
N LYS A 314 18.83 -22.69 2.07
CA LYS A 314 18.51 -24.12 1.96
C LYS A 314 17.15 -24.28 1.29
N VAL A 315 17.11 -25.11 0.26
CA VAL A 315 15.85 -25.50 -0.39
C VAL A 315 15.08 -26.45 0.53
N ILE A 316 13.82 -26.14 0.80
CA ILE A 316 12.89 -27.04 1.49
C ILE A 316 12.13 -27.81 0.40
N CYS A 317 12.38 -29.12 0.33
CA CYS A 317 12.13 -29.96 -0.85
C CYS A 317 10.67 -30.42 -1.07
N GLU A 318 10.42 -30.82 -2.33
CA GLU A 318 9.16 -31.19 -3.01
C GLU A 318 8.51 -32.55 -2.63
N SER A 319 9.10 -33.36 -1.75
CA SER A 319 8.55 -34.68 -1.40
C SER A 319 7.71 -34.63 -0.12
N PRO A 320 6.57 -35.35 -0.03
CA PRO A 320 5.77 -35.40 1.19
C PRO A 320 6.63 -35.84 2.39
N LEU A 321 6.55 -35.08 3.48
CA LEU A 321 7.46 -35.22 4.64
C LEU A 321 7.49 -36.63 5.23
N ILE A 322 6.38 -37.39 5.10
CA ILE A 322 6.29 -38.78 5.51
C ILE A 322 7.19 -39.71 4.69
N ASP A 323 7.26 -39.53 3.37
CA ASP A 323 8.01 -40.43 2.49
C ASP A 323 9.50 -40.33 2.79
N ARG A 324 9.97 -39.11 3.09
CA ARG A 324 11.34 -38.86 3.56
C ARG A 324 11.63 -39.49 4.93
N ALA A 325 10.70 -39.37 5.88
CA ALA A 325 10.85 -39.99 7.20
C ALA A 325 10.92 -41.51 7.07
N MET A 326 10.11 -42.09 6.18
CA MET A 326 10.08 -43.50 5.89
C MET A 326 11.36 -43.97 5.19
N GLU A 327 11.84 -43.26 4.17
CA GLU A 327 13.12 -43.53 3.51
C GLU A 327 14.30 -43.48 4.49
N SER A 328 14.32 -42.52 5.42
CA SER A 328 15.36 -42.43 6.45
C SER A 328 15.31 -43.59 7.44
N VAL A 329 14.12 -44.03 7.85
CA VAL A 329 13.95 -45.20 8.73
C VAL A 329 14.30 -46.48 7.99
N VAL A 330 13.90 -46.62 6.73
CA VAL A 330 14.24 -47.76 5.86
C VAL A 330 15.74 -47.83 5.58
N ALA A 331 16.40 -46.68 5.36
CA ALA A 331 17.86 -46.59 5.23
C ALA A 331 18.55 -47.04 6.52
N LYS A 332 18.14 -46.52 7.68
CA LYS A 332 18.66 -46.95 9.00
C LYS A 332 18.43 -48.43 9.29
N LEU A 333 17.29 -48.99 8.86
CA LEU A 333 17.00 -50.42 8.99
C LEU A 333 17.80 -51.28 8.02
N ARG A 334 18.11 -50.79 6.80
CA ARG A 334 19.05 -51.46 5.88
C ARG A 334 20.47 -51.44 6.41
N ASP A 335 20.91 -50.31 6.97
CA ASP A 335 22.23 -50.17 7.58
C ASP A 335 22.37 -51.11 8.79
N ALA A 336 21.38 -51.13 9.70
CA ALA A 336 21.35 -52.05 10.85
C ALA A 336 21.28 -53.53 10.46
N LYS A 337 20.69 -53.86 9.31
CA LYS A 337 20.62 -55.23 8.78
C LYS A 337 21.91 -55.64 8.05
N SER A 338 22.67 -54.67 7.52
CA SER A 338 24.00 -54.90 6.95
C SER A 338 25.08 -55.09 8.02
N GLU A 339 24.94 -54.43 9.17
CA GLU A 339 25.83 -54.56 10.34
C GLU A 339 25.66 -55.91 11.06
N HIS A 340 24.51 -56.56 10.93
CA HIS A 340 24.23 -57.89 11.48
C HIS A 340 24.58 -59.06 10.54
N ALA A 341 24.99 -58.76 9.31
CA ALA A 341 25.35 -59.75 8.28
C ALA A 341 26.85 -59.79 7.95
N ALA A 342 27.66 -58.99 8.66
CA ALA A 342 29.12 -59.04 8.71
C ALA A 342 29.54 -59.65 10.07
#